data_AF-A0A3C1C1B2-F1
#
_entry.id   AF-A0A3C1C1B2-F1
#
_cell.length_a   1.000
_cell.length_b   1.000
_cell.length_c   1.000
_cell.angle_alpha   90.00
_cell.angle_beta   90.00
_cell.angle_gamma   90.00
#
_symmetry.space_group_name_H-M   'P 1'
#
loop_
_entity.id
_entity.type
_entity.pdbx_description
1 polymer ?
#
loop_
_entity_poly.entity_id
_entity_poly.type
_entity_poly.pdbx_seq_one_letter_code
_entity_poly.pdbx_strand_id
1 'polypeptide(L)'
;MLMLFSGVAAGLAEEPEAVPFGASAAQAVAPEREVPLQDSFAATMRLEGIYELEDGNLRVAITDTKDNSTFALKVGETNAAGVVLLDVDYDQEWATLEKDGLTVQLRMHGTATTETVTEAEKQDRIQQAEERRMSYAERRKLRREAGQKPENEYKALNPGDVKERRLQEYQMEVLRQGVVSPPPPGLGR
;
A
#
# COMPACT_ATOMS: atom_id res chain seq x y z
N MET A 1 -36.90 12.24 -87.11
CA MET A 1 -36.99 10.79 -86.89
C MET A 1 -35.89 10.44 -85.90
N LEU A 2 -36.16 10.59 -84.61
CA LEU A 2 -35.22 10.32 -83.52
C LEU A 2 -35.22 8.82 -83.21
N MET A 3 -34.04 8.20 -83.22
CA MET A 3 -33.85 6.83 -82.73
C MET A 3 -33.60 6.84 -81.23
N LEU A 4 -34.39 6.02 -80.53
CA LEU A 4 -34.36 5.73 -79.10
C LEU A 4 -33.12 4.90 -78.75
N PHE A 5 -32.31 5.38 -77.81
CA PHE A 5 -31.41 4.54 -77.02
C PHE A 5 -32.17 4.05 -75.79
N SER A 6 -32.49 2.75 -75.75
CA SER A 6 -33.00 2.05 -74.57
C SER A 6 -31.92 1.06 -74.13
N GLY A 7 -31.45 1.21 -72.89
CA GLY A 7 -30.41 0.35 -72.32
C GLY A 7 -29.95 0.85 -70.97
N VAL A 8 -30.81 0.80 -69.97
CA VAL A 8 -30.41 0.89 -68.56
C VAL A 8 -30.60 -0.48 -67.93
N ALA A 9 -29.48 -1.09 -67.57
CA ALA A 9 -29.40 -2.26 -66.72
C ALA A 9 -29.74 -1.85 -65.28
N ALA A 10 -30.76 -2.46 -64.69
CA ALA A 10 -31.01 -2.40 -63.25
C ALA A 10 -30.84 -3.81 -62.70
N GLY A 11 -29.69 -4.02 -62.06
CA GLY A 11 -29.39 -5.23 -61.31
C GLY A 11 -30.31 -5.38 -60.10
N LEU A 12 -30.60 -6.65 -59.82
CA LEU A 12 -31.25 -7.19 -58.63
C LEU A 12 -30.97 -6.39 -57.36
N ALA A 13 -32.03 -5.81 -56.78
CA ALA A 13 -32.05 -5.43 -55.38
C ALA A 13 -32.27 -6.71 -54.56
N GLU A 14 -31.23 -7.18 -53.88
CA GLU A 14 -31.37 -8.11 -52.77
C GLU A 14 -32.17 -7.42 -51.65
N GLU A 15 -33.26 -8.06 -51.23
CA GLU A 15 -34.05 -7.65 -50.08
C GLU A 15 -33.20 -7.76 -48.81
N PRO A 16 -33.13 -6.72 -47.95
CA PRO A 16 -32.51 -6.87 -46.64
C PRO A 16 -33.40 -7.75 -45.76
N GLU A 17 -32.97 -8.99 -45.50
CA GLU A 17 -33.58 -9.87 -44.53
C GLU A 17 -33.68 -9.18 -43.16
N ALA A 18 -34.90 -9.05 -42.65
CA ALA A 18 -35.18 -8.49 -41.35
C ALA A 18 -34.65 -9.41 -40.25
N VAL A 19 -33.55 -9.01 -39.60
CA VAL A 19 -33.04 -9.67 -38.40
C VAL A 19 -34.07 -9.52 -37.27
N PRO A 20 -34.55 -10.60 -36.63
CA PRO A 20 -35.52 -10.49 -35.55
C PRO A 20 -34.89 -9.76 -34.35
N PHE A 21 -35.60 -8.75 -33.85
CA PHE A 21 -35.34 -8.09 -32.57
C PHE A 21 -35.24 -9.16 -31.47
N GLY A 22 -34.03 -9.45 -31.00
CA GLY A 22 -33.83 -10.43 -29.92
C GLY A 22 -32.40 -10.94 -29.74
N ALA A 23 -31.50 -10.76 -30.72
CA ALA A 23 -30.08 -11.03 -30.49
C ALA A 23 -29.46 -9.83 -29.76
N SER A 24 -29.45 -9.86 -28.43
CA SER A 24 -28.43 -9.15 -27.66
C SER A 24 -27.10 -9.50 -28.31
N ALA A 25 -26.46 -8.52 -28.96
CA ALA A 25 -25.10 -8.67 -29.42
C ALA A 25 -24.28 -8.98 -28.18
N ALA A 26 -24.01 -10.26 -27.95
CA ALA A 26 -23.02 -10.72 -27.00
C ALA A 26 -21.74 -9.99 -27.42
N GLN A 27 -21.41 -8.94 -26.66
CA GLN A 27 -20.19 -8.18 -26.86
C GLN A 27 -19.09 -9.21 -26.91
N ALA A 28 -18.46 -9.33 -28.07
CA ALA A 28 -17.29 -10.17 -28.23
C ALA A 28 -16.24 -9.59 -27.28
N VAL A 29 -16.16 -10.16 -26.08
CA VAL A 29 -15.10 -9.90 -25.11
C VAL A 29 -13.82 -10.23 -25.86
N ALA A 30 -13.07 -9.20 -26.24
CA ALA A 30 -11.79 -9.38 -26.89
C ALA A 30 -10.95 -10.29 -25.99
N PRO A 31 -10.28 -11.32 -26.53
CA PRO A 31 -9.54 -12.26 -25.72
C PRO A 31 -8.49 -11.49 -24.92
N GLU A 32 -8.62 -11.51 -23.59
CA GLU A 32 -7.63 -10.97 -22.66
C GLU A 32 -6.29 -11.59 -23.03
N ARG A 33 -5.39 -10.77 -23.57
CA ARG A 33 -4.00 -11.19 -23.76
C ARG A 33 -3.38 -11.28 -22.37
N GLU A 34 -3.33 -12.49 -21.83
CA GLU A 34 -2.47 -12.81 -20.69
C GLU A 34 -1.01 -12.54 -21.11
N VAL A 35 -0.50 -11.36 -20.77
CA VAL A 35 0.91 -11.03 -21.00
C VAL A 35 1.71 -11.80 -19.94
N PRO A 36 2.63 -12.70 -20.33
CA PRO A 36 3.43 -13.44 -19.37
C PRO A 36 4.28 -12.49 -18.52
N LEU A 37 4.27 -12.71 -17.21
CA LEU A 37 5.00 -11.94 -16.19
C LEU A 37 6.45 -11.64 -16.54
N GLN A 38 7.12 -12.54 -17.27
CA GLN A 38 8.54 -12.41 -17.64
C GLN A 38 8.81 -11.28 -18.64
N ASP A 39 7.80 -10.92 -19.45
CA ASP A 39 7.89 -9.81 -20.40
C ASP A 39 7.32 -8.50 -19.82
N SER A 40 6.73 -8.56 -18.62
CA SER A 40 6.15 -7.39 -17.95
C SER A 40 7.23 -6.57 -17.24
N PHE A 41 7.02 -5.26 -17.15
CA PHE A 41 7.88 -4.35 -16.37
C PHE A 41 7.95 -4.76 -14.89
N ALA A 42 6.97 -5.53 -14.41
CA ALA A 42 6.95 -6.18 -13.10
C ALA A 42 8.22 -6.98 -12.80
N ALA A 43 8.81 -7.64 -13.81
CA ALA A 43 9.94 -8.54 -13.63
C ALA A 43 11.20 -7.82 -13.16
N THR A 44 11.36 -6.55 -13.56
CA THR A 44 12.54 -5.75 -13.19
C THR A 44 12.26 -4.83 -12.02
N MET A 45 11.01 -4.58 -11.66
CA MET A 45 10.68 -3.69 -10.54
C MET A 45 10.61 -4.40 -9.20
N ARG A 46 11.16 -3.75 -8.18
CA ARG A 46 11.12 -4.19 -6.78
C ARG A 46 10.57 -3.10 -5.89
N LEU A 47 9.67 -3.50 -5.00
CA LEU A 47 9.14 -2.63 -3.97
C LEU A 47 10.13 -2.62 -2.79
N GLU A 48 10.79 -1.48 -2.56
CA GLU A 48 11.78 -1.34 -1.48
C GLU A 48 11.14 -0.91 -0.16
N GLY A 49 10.09 -0.09 -0.22
CA GLY A 49 9.42 0.35 1.00
C GLY A 49 8.21 1.23 0.75
N ILE A 50 7.36 1.30 1.78
CA ILE A 50 6.21 2.19 1.84
C ILE A 50 6.40 3.07 3.07
N TYR A 51 6.33 4.39 2.90
CA TYR A 51 6.51 5.34 3.99
C TYR A 51 5.52 6.49 3.89
N GLU A 52 5.16 7.02 5.05
CA GLU A 52 4.23 8.14 5.19
C GLU A 52 5.03 9.44 5.35
N LEU A 53 4.67 10.48 4.60
CA LEU A 53 5.22 11.82 4.83
C LEU A 53 4.38 12.61 5.84
N GLU A 54 4.89 13.76 6.30
CA GLU A 54 4.21 14.63 7.24
C GLU A 54 2.82 15.10 6.75
N ASP A 55 2.66 15.19 5.43
CA ASP A 55 1.40 15.52 4.75
C ASP A 55 0.35 14.40 4.83
N GLY A 56 0.71 13.24 5.39
CA GLY A 56 -0.15 12.07 5.53
C GLY A 56 -0.35 11.27 4.24
N ASN A 57 0.38 11.61 3.17
CA ASN A 57 0.34 10.83 1.94
C ASN A 57 1.33 9.66 2.05
N LEU A 58 0.88 8.49 1.62
CA LEU A 58 1.73 7.33 1.45
C LEU A 58 2.56 7.49 0.17
N ARG A 59 3.86 7.22 0.29
CA ARG A 59 4.79 7.10 -0.82
C ARG A 59 5.38 5.71 -0.86
N VAL A 60 5.68 5.29 -2.07
CA VAL A 60 6.17 3.96 -2.38
C VAL A 60 7.53 4.12 -3.05
N ALA A 61 8.59 3.59 -2.44
CA ALA A 61 9.92 3.50 -3.04
C ALA A 61 10.00 2.23 -3.89
N ILE A 62 10.32 2.41 -5.17
CA ILE A 62 10.44 1.34 -6.15
C ILE A 62 11.82 1.44 -6.78
N THR A 63 12.50 0.30 -6.91
CA THR A 63 13.76 0.17 -7.63
C THR A 63 13.54 -0.62 -8.91
N ASP A 64 13.94 -0.08 -10.05
CA ASP A 64 14.03 -0.82 -11.29
C ASP A 64 15.42 -1.46 -11.39
N THR A 65 15.46 -2.79 -11.35
CA THR A 65 16.70 -3.57 -11.40
C THR A 65 17.37 -3.52 -12.78
N LYS A 66 16.66 -3.10 -13.83
CA LYS A 66 17.21 -3.01 -15.18
C LYS A 66 18.26 -1.90 -15.31
N ASP A 67 17.96 -0.73 -14.75
CA ASP A 67 18.84 0.45 -14.78
C ASP A 67 19.37 0.82 -13.38
N ASN A 68 18.99 0.07 -12.36
CA ASN A 68 19.28 0.31 -10.96
C ASN A 68 18.85 1.71 -10.50
N SER A 69 17.77 2.23 -11.11
CA SER A 69 17.16 3.49 -10.72
C SER A 69 16.18 3.28 -9.57
N THR A 70 16.16 4.21 -8.62
CA THR A 70 15.20 4.23 -7.53
C THR A 70 14.37 5.49 -7.62
N PHE A 71 13.06 5.34 -7.54
CA PHE A 71 12.12 6.46 -7.55
C PHE A 71 11.02 6.22 -6.53
N ALA A 72 10.37 7.32 -6.12
CA ALA A 72 9.28 7.27 -5.17
C ALA A 72 8.03 7.90 -5.77
N LEU A 73 6.90 7.20 -5.68
CA LEU A 73 5.62 7.68 -6.19
C LEU A 73 4.60 7.85 -5.08
N LYS A 74 3.83 8.93 -5.17
CA LYS A 74 2.56 9.09 -4.48
C LYS A 74 1.45 8.41 -5.28
N VAL A 75 0.42 7.93 -4.60
CA VAL A 75 -0.73 7.33 -5.29
C VAL A 75 -1.42 8.37 -6.19
N GLY A 76 -1.60 8.03 -7.46
CA GLY A 76 -2.05 8.89 -8.55
C GLY A 76 -0.92 9.62 -9.29
N GLU A 77 0.34 9.48 -8.88
CA GLU A 77 1.50 10.08 -9.53
C GLU A 77 2.04 9.17 -10.64
N THR A 78 2.54 9.80 -11.70
CA THR A 78 3.16 9.15 -12.85
C THR A 78 4.62 9.53 -12.95
N ASN A 79 5.51 8.54 -13.12
CA ASN A 79 6.94 8.81 -13.34
C ASN A 79 7.25 9.15 -14.81
N ALA A 80 8.49 9.57 -15.08
CA ALA A 80 8.97 9.86 -16.44
C ALA A 80 8.96 8.63 -17.38
N ALA A 81 8.94 7.42 -16.82
CA ALA A 81 8.86 6.16 -17.57
C ALA A 81 7.41 5.71 -17.83
N GLY A 82 6.40 6.51 -17.49
CA GLY A 82 4.99 6.21 -17.70
C GLY A 82 4.36 5.25 -16.68
N VAL A 83 5.04 4.98 -15.56
CA VAL A 83 4.51 4.14 -14.48
C VAL A 83 3.65 4.98 -13.55
N VAL A 84 2.42 4.54 -13.33
CA VAL A 84 1.44 5.18 -12.45
C VAL A 84 1.26 4.33 -11.21
N LEU A 85 1.26 4.94 -10.02
CA LEU A 85 0.87 4.25 -8.79
C LEU A 85 -0.64 4.36 -8.58
N LEU A 86 -1.37 3.26 -8.69
CA LEU A 86 -2.83 3.24 -8.56
C LEU A 86 -3.29 3.09 -7.11
N ASP A 87 -2.67 2.21 -6.35
CA ASP A 87 -3.07 1.88 -4.99
C ASP A 87 -1.88 1.42 -4.14
N VAL A 88 -1.99 1.58 -2.84
CA VAL A 88 -1.00 1.08 -1.89
C VAL A 88 -1.67 0.61 -0.61
N ASP A 89 -1.23 -0.54 -0.11
CA ASP A 89 -1.62 -1.07 1.20
C ASP A 89 -0.37 -1.19 2.07
N TYR A 90 -0.32 -0.35 3.11
CA TYR A 90 0.77 -0.35 4.08
C TYR A 90 0.73 -1.58 4.99
N ASP A 91 -0.47 -2.05 5.36
CA ASP A 91 -0.62 -3.15 6.33
C ASP A 91 -0.24 -4.49 5.69
N GLN A 92 -0.53 -4.64 4.40
CA GLN A 92 -0.19 -5.84 3.62
C GLN A 92 1.08 -5.70 2.77
N GLU A 93 1.77 -4.56 2.88
CA GLU A 93 3.05 -4.27 2.21
C GLU A 93 3.05 -4.49 0.69
N TRP A 94 2.00 -4.01 0.01
CA TRP A 94 1.91 -4.09 -1.45
C TRP A 94 1.51 -2.77 -2.11
N ALA A 95 1.86 -2.64 -3.38
CA ALA A 95 1.57 -1.50 -4.23
C ALA A 95 1.05 -1.97 -5.60
N THR A 96 0.03 -1.31 -6.14
CA THR A 96 -0.47 -1.58 -7.49
C THR A 96 0.02 -0.52 -8.46
N LEU A 97 0.76 -0.94 -9.47
CA LEU A 97 1.33 -0.09 -10.51
C LEU A 97 0.65 -0.35 -11.85
N GLU A 98 0.58 0.68 -12.68
CA GLU A 98 0.12 0.58 -14.06
C GLU A 98 1.17 1.14 -15.01
N LYS A 99 1.40 0.44 -16.12
CA LYS A 99 2.23 0.92 -17.23
C LYS A 99 1.73 0.33 -18.53
N ASP A 100 1.54 1.16 -19.56
CA ASP A 100 1.13 0.73 -20.90
C ASP A 100 -0.16 -0.13 -20.91
N GLY A 101 -1.09 0.15 -20.00
CA GLY A 101 -2.35 -0.59 -19.82
C GLY A 101 -2.21 -1.92 -19.05
N LEU A 102 -1.01 -2.29 -18.62
CA LEU A 102 -0.77 -3.45 -17.75
C LEU A 102 -0.75 -3.02 -16.29
N THR A 103 -1.56 -3.70 -15.48
CA THR A 103 -1.60 -3.49 -14.04
C THR A 103 -0.84 -4.61 -13.33
N VAL A 104 -0.06 -4.25 -12.32
CA VAL A 104 0.80 -5.19 -11.60
C VAL A 104 0.72 -4.88 -10.12
N GLN A 105 0.51 -5.90 -9.30
CA GLN A 105 0.67 -5.79 -7.86
C GLN A 105 2.08 -6.24 -7.48
N LEU A 106 2.86 -5.30 -6.93
CA LEU A 106 4.16 -5.55 -6.32
C LEU A 106 4.00 -5.74 -4.82
N ARG A 107 4.68 -6.73 -4.24
CA ARG A 107 4.76 -6.95 -2.79
C ARG A 107 6.20 -6.72 -2.34
N MET A 108 6.40 -6.19 -1.12
CA MET A 108 7.76 -6.04 -0.56
C MET A 108 8.45 -7.41 -0.42
N HIS A 109 7.67 -8.41 -0.04
CA HIS A 109 8.13 -9.77 0.14
C HIS A 109 7.30 -10.72 -0.73
N GLY A 110 7.94 -11.32 -1.72
CA GLY A 110 7.34 -12.37 -2.55
C GLY A 110 7.43 -12.11 -4.05
N THR A 111 6.70 -12.92 -4.80
CA THR A 111 6.58 -12.81 -6.25
C THR A 111 5.54 -11.75 -6.61
N ALA A 112 5.89 -10.84 -7.52
CA ALA A 112 4.94 -9.92 -8.12
C ALA A 112 3.83 -10.70 -8.83
N THR A 113 2.59 -10.24 -8.69
CA THR A 113 1.43 -10.79 -9.38
C THR A 113 0.99 -9.80 -10.44
N THR A 114 1.06 -10.20 -11.71
CA THR A 114 0.54 -9.43 -12.83
C THR A 114 -0.91 -9.81 -13.00
N GLU A 115 -1.78 -8.81 -13.06
CA GLU A 115 -3.19 -8.98 -13.37
C GLU A 115 -3.51 -8.01 -14.49
N THR A 116 -3.98 -8.51 -15.62
CA THR A 116 -4.56 -7.65 -16.64
C THR A 116 -5.91 -7.19 -16.13
N VAL A 117 -5.98 -5.94 -15.67
CA VAL A 117 -7.19 -5.33 -15.11
C VAL A 117 -7.89 -4.55 -16.21
N THR A 118 -9.20 -4.77 -16.36
CA THR A 118 -10.02 -4.02 -17.31
C THR A 118 -10.23 -2.57 -16.85
N GLU A 119 -10.58 -1.66 -17.77
CA GLU A 119 -10.81 -0.23 -17.41
C GLU A 119 -11.89 -0.04 -16.34
N ALA A 120 -12.91 -0.90 -16.32
CA ALA A 120 -13.98 -0.88 -15.32
C ALA A 120 -13.44 -1.24 -13.93
N GLU A 121 -12.69 -2.33 -13.82
CA GLU A 121 -12.07 -2.75 -12.57
C GLU A 121 -11.02 -1.75 -12.08
N LYS A 122 -10.36 -1.04 -13.00
CA LYS A 122 -9.43 0.04 -12.66
C LYS A 122 -10.15 1.18 -11.93
N GLN A 123 -11.31 1.61 -12.41
CA GLN A 123 -12.11 2.63 -11.73
C GLN A 123 -12.58 2.15 -10.36
N ASP A 124 -13.00 0.90 -10.24
CA ASP A 124 -13.39 0.31 -8.96
C ASP A 124 -12.21 0.26 -7.98
N ARG A 125 -11.00 -0.10 -8.45
CA ARG A 125 -9.79 -0.08 -7.61
C ARG A 125 -9.43 1.32 -7.15
N ILE A 126 -9.56 2.32 -8.00
CA ILE A 126 -9.31 3.73 -7.62
C ILE A 126 -10.31 4.16 -6.55
N GLN A 127 -11.59 3.86 -6.71
CA GLN A 127 -12.62 4.18 -5.71
C GLN A 127 -12.36 3.46 -4.38
N GLN A 128 -12.05 2.16 -4.41
CA GLN A 128 -11.70 1.41 -3.21
C GLN A 128 -10.44 1.94 -2.54
N ALA A 129 -9.45 2.40 -3.32
CA ALA A 129 -8.25 3.03 -2.78
C ALA A 129 -8.60 4.34 -2.06
N GLU A 130 -9.49 5.16 -2.62
CA GLU A 130 -9.98 6.39 -1.97
C GLU A 130 -10.74 6.12 -0.67
N GLU A 131 -11.64 5.12 -0.66
CA GLU A 131 -12.34 4.69 0.55
C GLU A 131 -11.37 4.20 1.63
N ARG A 132 -10.36 3.41 1.23
CA ARG A 132 -9.32 2.91 2.15
C ARG A 132 -8.47 4.03 2.72
N ARG A 133 -8.21 5.12 1.98
CA ARG A 133 -7.52 6.30 2.51
C ARG A 133 -8.29 6.97 3.64
N MET A 134 -9.61 7.09 3.51
CA MET A 134 -10.46 7.64 4.57
C MET A 134 -10.37 6.77 5.84
N SER A 135 -10.43 5.44 5.70
CA SER A 135 -10.23 4.48 6.80
C SER A 135 -8.83 4.55 7.43
N TYR A 136 -7.79 4.78 6.64
CA TYR A 136 -6.42 4.88 7.14
C TYR A 136 -6.21 6.16 7.95
N ALA A 137 -6.77 7.30 7.52
CA ALA A 137 -6.73 8.55 8.27
C ALA A 137 -7.37 8.42 9.66
N GLU A 138 -8.49 7.69 9.76
CA GLU A 138 -9.14 7.37 11.04
C GLU A 138 -8.28 6.43 11.89
N ARG A 139 -7.70 5.38 11.32
CA ARG A 139 -6.76 4.49 12.03
C ARG A 139 -5.53 5.24 12.54
N ARG A 140 -5.03 6.24 11.81
CA ARG A 140 -3.94 7.12 12.25
C ARG A 140 -4.34 7.96 13.47
N LYS A 141 -5.55 8.51 13.48
CA LYS A 141 -6.08 9.23 14.64
C LYS A 141 -6.12 8.32 15.87
N LEU A 142 -6.62 7.09 15.69
CA LEU A 142 -6.67 6.09 16.75
C LEU A 142 -5.27 5.70 17.27
N ARG A 143 -4.27 5.52 16.39
CA ARG A 143 -2.88 5.24 16.79
C ARG A 143 -2.24 6.40 17.54
N ARG A 144 -2.49 7.65 17.11
CA ARG A 144 -2.02 8.85 17.81
C ARG A 144 -2.66 8.97 19.19
N GLU A 145 -3.97 8.74 19.31
CA GLU A 145 -4.67 8.75 20.59
C GLU A 145 -4.21 7.60 21.50
N ALA A 146 -3.94 6.41 20.94
CA ALA A 146 -3.42 5.27 21.68
C ALA A 146 -1.98 5.50 22.17
N GLY A 147 -1.13 6.12 21.36
CA GLY A 147 0.26 6.49 21.71
C GLY A 147 0.35 7.73 22.61
N GLN A 148 -0.70 8.56 22.66
CA GLN A 148 -0.83 9.68 23.61
C GLN A 148 -1.43 9.28 24.95
N LYS A 149 -1.70 7.98 25.20
CA LYS A 149 -1.86 7.54 26.59
C LYS A 149 -0.58 7.96 27.31
N PRO A 150 -0.65 8.82 28.33
CA PRO A 150 0.53 9.30 29.00
C PRO A 150 1.30 8.06 29.43
N GLU A 151 2.54 7.94 28.95
CA GLU A 151 3.51 7.05 29.56
C GLU A 151 3.31 7.22 31.06
N ASN A 152 2.98 6.12 31.75
CA ASN A 152 2.99 6.11 33.20
C ASN A 152 4.25 6.84 33.59
N GLU A 153 4.09 8.03 34.15
CA GLU A 153 5.17 8.87 34.60
C GLU A 153 6.00 7.94 35.47
N TYR A 154 7.11 7.43 34.95
CA TYR A 154 8.15 6.88 35.79
C TYR A 154 8.63 8.11 36.52
N LYS A 155 7.95 8.44 37.63
CA LYS A 155 8.39 9.42 38.60
C LYS A 155 9.80 8.95 38.90
N ALA A 156 10.77 9.66 38.36
CA ALA A 156 12.15 9.45 38.67
C ALA A 156 12.21 9.60 40.19
N LEU A 157 12.29 8.46 40.89
CA LEU A 157 12.37 8.45 42.34
C LEU A 157 13.53 9.38 42.67
N ASN A 158 13.28 10.38 43.51
CA ASN A 158 14.32 11.32 43.87
C ASN A 158 15.49 10.49 44.42
N PRO A 159 16.75 10.81 44.08
CA PRO A 159 17.90 10.04 44.56
C PRO A 159 17.95 9.94 46.10
N GLY A 160 17.30 10.87 46.81
CA GLY A 160 17.04 10.79 48.26
C GLY A 160 16.12 9.62 48.66
N ASP A 161 15.00 9.43 47.97
CA ASP A 161 14.02 8.39 48.27
C ASP A 161 14.59 6.98 48.06
N VAL A 162 15.46 6.83 47.05
CA VAL A 162 16.17 5.57 46.78
C VAL A 162 17.16 5.25 47.91
N LYS A 163 17.80 6.28 48.49
CA LYS A 163 18.75 6.11 49.60
C LYS A 163 18.04 5.73 50.89
N GLU A 164 16.89 6.35 51.18
CA GLU A 164 16.09 6.05 52.38
C GLU A 164 15.52 4.63 52.34
N ARG A 165 15.01 4.19 51.18
CA ARG A 165 14.57 2.80 50.98
C ARG A 165 15.68 1.79 51.26
N ARG A 166 16.87 2.02 50.70
CA ARG A 166 18.03 1.13 50.93
C ARG A 166 18.45 1.08 52.40
N LEU A 167 18.37 2.21 53.11
CA LEU A 167 18.67 2.25 54.55
C LEU A 167 17.65 1.43 55.36
N GLN A 168 16.36 1.56 55.04
CA GLN A 168 15.30 0.80 55.69
C GLN A 168 15.40 -0.70 55.40
N GLU A 169 15.65 -1.08 54.15
CA GLU A 169 15.86 -2.48 53.74
C GLU A 169 17.03 -3.11 54.51
N TYR A 170 18.15 -2.39 54.61
CA TYR A 170 19.32 -2.85 55.37
C TYR A 170 19.01 -3.02 56.86
N GLN A 171 18.33 -2.06 57.49
CA GLN A 171 17.95 -2.17 58.91
C GLN A 171 17.03 -3.37 59.17
N MET A 172 16.08 -3.61 58.27
CA MET A 172 15.18 -4.76 58.35
C MET A 172 15.92 -6.08 58.13
N GLU A 173 16.92 -6.10 57.25
CA GLU A 173 17.75 -7.27 57.00
C GLU A 173 18.65 -7.61 58.19
N VAL A 174 19.25 -6.61 58.84
CA VAL A 174 20.03 -6.79 60.08
C VAL A 174 19.15 -7.36 61.20
N LEU A 175 17.93 -6.83 61.37
CA LEU A 175 16.97 -7.36 62.35
C LEU A 175 16.57 -8.81 62.03
N ARG A 176 16.40 -9.16 60.75
CA ARG A 176 16.06 -10.53 60.31
C ARG A 176 17.19 -11.53 60.47
N GLN A 177 18.43 -11.11 60.21
CA GLN A 177 19.59 -12.00 60.30
C GLN A 177 20.05 -12.22 61.75
N GLY A 178 19.47 -11.51 62.73
CA GLY A 178 19.74 -11.73 64.15
C GLY A 178 21.18 -11.40 64.57
N VAL A 179 21.95 -10.74 63.70
CA VAL A 179 23.34 -10.37 63.99
C VAL A 179 23.31 -8.98 64.63
N VAL A 180 23.67 -8.92 65.90
CA VAL A 180 24.00 -7.66 66.58
C VAL A 180 25.14 -6.99 65.81
N SER A 181 24.85 -5.94 65.04
CA SER A 181 25.91 -5.19 64.34
C SER A 181 26.93 -4.66 65.36
N PRO A 182 28.24 -4.84 65.12
CA PRO A 182 29.26 -4.21 65.93
C PRO A 182 29.20 -2.68 65.78
N PRO A 183 29.58 -1.92 66.82
CA PRO A 183 29.47 -0.47 66.83
C PRO A 183 30.35 0.16 65.74
N PRO A 184 29.93 1.31 65.18
CA PRO A 184 30.66 1.97 64.09
C PRO A 184 32.10 2.31 64.53
N PRO A 185 33.10 2.08 63.68
CA PRO A 185 34.48 2.42 63.99
C PRO A 185 34.66 3.94 63.88
N GLY A 186 34.77 4.60 65.01
CA GLY A 186 35.17 6.02 65.04
C GLY A 186 34.62 6.76 66.23
N LEU A 187 35.41 6.79 67.32
CA LEU A 187 35.77 7.97 68.11
C LEU A 187 36.60 7.49 69.31
N GLY A 188 37.77 6.92 69.03
CA GLY A 188 38.87 6.84 69.98
C GLY A 188 39.58 8.18 69.99
N ARG A 189 39.63 8.81 71.16
CA ARG A 189 40.40 10.03 71.44
C ARG A 189 41.90 9.80 71.35
#